data_AF-L8J5K6-F1
#
_entry.id   AF-L8J5K6-F1
#
_cell.length_a   1.000
_cell.length_b   1.000
_cell.length_c   1.000
_cell.angle_alpha   90.00
_cell.angle_beta   90.00
_cell.angle_gamma   90.00
#
_symmetry.space_group_name_H-M   'P 1'
#
loop_
_entity.id
_entity.type
_entity.pdbx_description
1 polymer ?
#
loop_
_entity_poly.entity_id
_entity_poly.type
_entity_poly.pdbx_seq_one_letter_code
_entity_poly.pdbx_strand_id
1 'polypeptide(L)'
;MQQVNIIANPHLATIFKSWAADWEKESQSGQKDMANKFHTVYTIASKLFIEGGEVELQFLNALLADCKQKCEMAIAMNEKVTASLNADDARAKAIIEKINTTAQDAAFVVRYLEEMLKPAK
;
A
#
# COMPACT_ATOMS: atom_id res chain seq x y z
N MET A 1 -3.08 -12.84 -21.93
CA MET A 1 -2.74 -11.99 -20.77
C MET A 1 -1.41 -12.50 -20.23
N GLN A 2 -0.44 -11.62 -20.00
CA GLN A 2 0.89 -12.02 -19.52
C GLN A 2 0.83 -12.27 -18.01
N GLN A 3 1.31 -13.43 -17.56
CA GLN A 3 1.39 -13.80 -16.14
C GLN A 3 2.83 -13.77 -15.66
N VAL A 4 3.00 -13.50 -14.37
CA VAL A 4 4.28 -13.51 -13.66
C VAL A 4 4.13 -14.44 -12.47
N ASN A 5 5.14 -15.28 -12.23
CA ASN A 5 5.16 -16.12 -11.04
C ASN A 5 5.81 -15.38 -9.88
N ILE A 6 5.08 -15.23 -8.78
CA ILE A 6 5.56 -14.59 -7.56
C ILE A 6 6.06 -15.64 -6.59
N ILE A 7 7.19 -15.33 -5.94
CA ILE A 7 7.69 -16.09 -4.80
C ILE A 7 7.05 -15.53 -3.53
N ALA A 8 6.59 -16.40 -2.64
CA ALA A 8 6.07 -16.01 -1.34
C ALA A 8 7.03 -15.04 -0.63
N ASN A 9 6.48 -13.92 -0.17
CA ASN A 9 7.16 -12.88 0.58
C ASN A 9 6.31 -12.50 1.81
N PRO A 10 6.53 -13.14 2.97
CA PRO A 10 5.76 -12.91 4.19
C PRO A 10 5.77 -11.46 4.70
N HIS A 11 6.83 -10.70 4.36
CA HIS A 11 6.92 -9.29 4.75
C HIS A 11 5.95 -8.43 3.92
N LEU A 12 5.95 -8.57 2.59
CA LEU A 12 4.96 -7.90 1.73
C LEU A 12 3.54 -8.30 2.07
N ALA A 13 3.32 -9.58 2.34
CA ALA A 13 2.02 -10.07 2.81
C ALA A 13 1.53 -9.35 4.07
N THR A 14 2.42 -9.10 5.01
CA THR A 14 2.12 -8.40 6.27
C THR A 14 1.78 -6.93 6.02
N ILE A 15 2.52 -6.25 5.14
CA ILE A 15 2.23 -4.87 4.73
C ILE A 15 0.82 -4.77 4.15
N PHE A 16 0.50 -5.60 3.15
CA PHE A 16 -0.84 -5.58 2.53
C PHE A 16 -1.96 -5.98 3.51
N LYS A 17 -1.70 -6.92 4.43
CA LYS A 17 -2.65 -7.27 5.48
C LYS A 17 -2.94 -6.08 6.40
N SER A 18 -1.91 -5.33 6.77
CA SER A 18 -2.03 -4.12 7.59
C SER A 18 -2.90 -3.07 6.89
N TRP A 19 -2.62 -2.79 5.61
CA TRP A 19 -3.41 -1.83 4.84
C TRP A 19 -4.86 -2.29 4.64
N ALA A 20 -5.10 -3.58 4.41
CA ALA A 20 -6.45 -4.12 4.32
C ALA A 20 -7.25 -3.88 5.62
N ALA A 21 -6.63 -4.09 6.77
CA ALA A 21 -7.26 -3.88 8.09
C ALA A 21 -7.52 -2.39 8.38
N ASP A 22 -6.65 -1.49 7.90
CA ASP A 22 -6.86 -0.05 8.02
C ASP A 22 -8.09 0.41 7.21
N TRP A 23 -8.23 -0.06 5.96
CA TRP A 23 -9.41 0.24 5.14
C TRP A 23 -10.71 -0.38 5.68
N GLU A 24 -10.64 -1.53 6.34
CA GLU A 24 -11.80 -2.13 7.02
C GLU A 24 -12.33 -1.21 8.13
N LYS A 25 -11.43 -0.65 8.95
CA LYS A 25 -11.77 0.28 10.04
C LYS A 25 -12.31 1.61 9.51
N GLU A 26 -11.78 2.10 8.39
CA GLU A 26 -12.14 3.39 7.79
C GLU A 26 -13.46 3.35 6.99
N SER A 27 -14.04 2.16 6.75
CA SER A 27 -15.28 1.97 5.98
C SER A 27 -16.58 2.55 6.59
N GLN A 28 -16.51 3.19 7.76
CA GLN A 28 -17.69 3.59 8.55
C GLN A 28 -18.42 4.87 8.09
N SER A 29 -17.96 5.59 7.04
CA SER A 29 -18.66 6.83 6.61
C SER A 29 -18.54 7.09 5.11
N GLY A 30 -19.69 7.15 4.39
CA GLY A 30 -19.87 7.75 3.06
C GLY A 30 -19.06 7.21 1.85
N GLN A 31 -17.97 6.50 2.07
CA GLN A 31 -17.00 6.03 1.07
C GLN A 31 -16.84 4.50 1.10
N LYS A 32 -17.87 3.81 1.60
CA LYS A 32 -17.88 2.37 1.84
C LYS A 32 -17.45 1.56 0.61
N ASP A 33 -17.86 1.96 -0.58
CA ASP A 33 -17.51 1.27 -1.82
C ASP A 33 -16.02 1.35 -2.15
N MET A 34 -15.39 2.49 -1.90
CA MET A 34 -13.95 2.66 -2.14
C MET A 34 -13.13 1.92 -1.07
N ALA A 35 -13.52 2.04 0.20
CA ALA A 35 -12.88 1.33 1.30
C ALA A 35 -12.96 -0.20 1.10
N ASN A 36 -14.11 -0.72 0.67
CA ASN A 36 -14.29 -2.13 0.35
C ASN A 36 -13.40 -2.59 -0.81
N LYS A 37 -13.22 -1.74 -1.84
CA LYS A 37 -12.34 -2.05 -2.97
C LYS A 37 -10.89 -2.17 -2.53
N PHE A 38 -10.37 -1.18 -1.79
CA PHE A 38 -8.98 -1.24 -1.29
C PHE A 38 -8.76 -2.37 -0.30
N HIS A 39 -9.70 -2.60 0.62
CA HIS A 39 -9.67 -3.76 1.52
C HIS A 39 -9.57 -5.08 0.73
N THR A 40 -10.40 -5.24 -0.31
CA THR A 40 -10.41 -6.45 -1.14
C THR A 40 -9.09 -6.61 -1.90
N VAL A 41 -8.61 -5.55 -2.57
CA VAL A 41 -7.36 -5.57 -3.37
C VAL A 41 -6.17 -5.92 -2.48
N TYR A 42 -6.04 -5.31 -1.30
CA TYR A 42 -4.93 -5.61 -0.39
C TYR A 42 -5.06 -6.97 0.29
N THR A 43 -6.27 -7.47 0.50
CA THR A 43 -6.47 -8.86 0.95
C THR A 43 -6.00 -9.86 -0.10
N ILE A 44 -6.30 -9.61 -1.37
CA ILE A 44 -5.82 -10.43 -2.50
C ILE A 44 -4.28 -10.36 -2.59
N ALA A 45 -3.71 -9.16 -2.56
CA ALA A 45 -2.26 -8.98 -2.59
C ALA A 45 -1.58 -9.68 -1.40
N SER A 46 -2.15 -9.57 -0.19
CA SER A 46 -1.64 -10.26 0.99
C SER A 46 -1.59 -11.76 0.79
N LYS A 47 -2.69 -12.39 0.35
CA LYS A 47 -2.74 -13.83 0.07
C LYS A 47 -1.73 -14.25 -1.00
N LEU A 48 -1.64 -13.49 -2.08
CA LEU A 48 -0.69 -13.74 -3.16
C LEU A 48 0.75 -13.76 -2.66
N PHE A 49 1.14 -12.82 -1.78
CA PHE A 49 2.48 -12.80 -1.21
C PHE A 49 2.67 -13.78 -0.04
N ILE A 50 1.61 -14.34 0.55
CA ILE A 50 1.72 -15.46 1.51
C ILE A 50 2.01 -16.76 0.76
N GLU A 51 1.25 -17.03 -0.29
CA GLU A 51 1.21 -18.32 -0.98
C GLU A 51 2.22 -18.37 -2.14
N GLY A 52 2.52 -17.24 -2.76
CA GLY A 52 3.18 -17.17 -4.07
C GLY A 52 2.24 -17.64 -5.19
N GLY A 53 2.78 -17.75 -6.40
CA GLY A 53 2.08 -18.30 -7.56
C GLY A 53 1.89 -17.32 -8.71
N GLU A 54 1.12 -17.76 -9.70
CA GLU A 54 0.90 -17.01 -10.93
C GLU A 54 -0.11 -15.89 -10.74
N VAL A 55 0.26 -14.70 -11.21
CA VAL A 55 -0.61 -13.52 -11.20
C VAL A 55 -0.51 -12.76 -12.51
N GLU A 56 -1.58 -12.06 -12.85
CA GLU A 56 -1.58 -11.18 -14.02
C GLU A 56 -0.60 -10.02 -13.85
N LEU A 57 0.22 -9.79 -14.87
CA LEU A 57 1.17 -8.67 -14.93
C LEU A 57 0.45 -7.32 -14.72
N GLN A 58 -0.76 -7.18 -15.24
CA GLN A 58 -1.55 -5.96 -15.10
C GLN A 58 -1.92 -5.67 -13.64
N PHE A 59 -2.23 -6.70 -12.84
CA PHE A 59 -2.48 -6.54 -11.41
C PHE A 59 -1.25 -6.00 -10.69
N LEU A 60 -0.06 -6.51 -11.02
CA LEU A 60 1.20 -6.05 -10.43
C LEU A 60 1.57 -4.63 -10.84
N ASN A 61 1.33 -4.27 -12.09
CA ASN A 61 1.50 -2.88 -12.55
C ASN A 61 0.53 -1.93 -11.85
N ALA A 62 -0.72 -2.35 -11.61
CA ALA A 62 -1.68 -1.56 -10.85
C ALA A 62 -1.26 -1.39 -9.39
N LEU A 63 -0.79 -2.44 -8.72
CA LEU A 63 -0.23 -2.37 -7.38
C LEU A 63 1.00 -1.46 -7.31
N LEU A 64 1.89 -1.56 -8.31
CA LEU A 64 3.07 -0.70 -8.42
C LEU A 64 2.66 0.78 -8.54
N ALA A 65 1.70 1.09 -9.40
CA ALA A 65 1.19 2.45 -9.56
C ALA A 65 0.55 2.99 -8.28
N ASP A 66 -0.28 2.18 -7.59
CA ASP A 66 -0.88 2.54 -6.29
C ASP A 66 0.20 2.85 -5.24
N CYS A 67 1.23 2.00 -5.13
CA CYS A 67 2.30 2.21 -4.15
C CYS A 67 3.15 3.45 -4.49
N LYS A 68 3.42 3.72 -5.77
CA LYS A 68 4.08 4.98 -6.19
C LYS A 68 3.26 6.19 -5.79
N GLN A 69 1.95 6.15 -6.05
CA GLN A 69 1.05 7.23 -5.68
C GLN A 69 1.02 7.45 -4.16
N LYS A 70 1.02 6.37 -3.34
CA LYS A 70 1.11 6.50 -1.87
C LYS A 70 2.39 7.21 -1.42
N CYS A 71 3.54 6.89 -2.03
CA CYS A 71 4.81 7.56 -1.73
C CYS A 71 4.74 9.07 -2.04
N GLU A 72 4.19 9.44 -3.20
CA GLU A 72 4.05 10.85 -3.61
C GLU A 72 3.08 11.61 -2.69
N MET A 73 1.96 10.98 -2.32
CA MET A 73 0.94 11.61 -1.48
C MET A 73 1.39 11.80 -0.02
N ALA A 74 2.32 11.00 0.48
CA ALA A 74 2.79 11.08 1.86
C ALA A 74 3.37 12.46 2.22
N ILE A 75 4.14 13.05 1.30
CA ILE A 75 4.74 14.38 1.49
C ILE A 75 3.63 15.44 1.61
N ALA A 76 2.70 15.47 0.66
CA ALA A 76 1.59 16.41 0.66
C ALA A 76 0.67 16.24 1.89
N MET A 77 0.46 14.99 2.36
CA MET A 77 -0.33 14.72 3.55
C MET A 77 0.37 15.21 4.83
N ASN A 78 1.67 15.00 4.97
CA ASN A 78 2.44 15.49 6.12
C ASN A 78 2.41 17.02 6.21
N GLU A 79 2.58 17.71 5.08
CA GLU A 79 2.48 19.17 5.01
C GLU A 79 1.08 19.65 5.43
N LYS A 80 0.03 19.00 4.92
CA LYS A 80 -1.35 19.33 5.27
C LYS A 80 -1.64 19.10 6.76
N VAL A 81 -1.17 18.00 7.35
CA VAL A 81 -1.36 17.68 8.77
C VAL A 81 -0.63 18.70 9.63
N THR A 82 0.61 19.07 9.28
CA THR A 82 1.39 20.09 9.99
C THR A 82 0.78 21.49 9.88
N ALA A 83 0.12 21.80 8.76
CA ALA A 83 -0.59 23.06 8.59
C ALA A 83 -1.95 23.09 9.32
N SER A 84 -2.62 21.94 9.42
CA SER A 84 -3.97 21.83 10.01
C SER A 84 -3.94 21.63 11.53
N LEU A 85 -2.86 21.03 12.05
CA LEU A 85 -2.63 20.78 13.46
C LEU A 85 -1.29 21.40 13.84
N ASN A 86 -1.21 22.09 14.98
CA ASN A 86 0.06 22.61 15.48
C ASN A 86 1.10 21.49 15.56
N ALA A 87 2.34 21.74 15.17
CA ALA A 87 3.41 20.73 15.07
C ALA A 87 3.69 19.98 16.40
N ASP A 88 3.29 20.55 17.54
CA ASP A 88 3.43 19.92 18.86
C ASP A 88 2.21 19.13 19.34
N ASP A 89 1.13 19.10 18.56
CA ASP A 89 -0.04 18.29 18.87
C ASP A 89 0.33 16.79 18.75
N ALA A 90 0.14 16.05 19.84
CA ALA A 90 0.42 14.61 19.89
C ALA A 90 -0.36 13.82 18.82
N ARG A 91 -1.55 14.30 18.43
CA ARG A 91 -2.35 13.71 17.35
C ARG A 91 -1.71 13.99 15.99
N ALA A 92 -1.15 15.19 15.78
CA ALA A 92 -0.41 15.51 14.56
C ALA A 92 0.81 14.59 14.41
N LYS A 93 1.58 14.41 15.49
CA LYS A 93 2.74 13.51 15.52
C LYS A 93 2.36 12.07 15.18
N ALA A 94 1.29 11.55 15.79
CA ALA A 94 0.79 10.20 15.51
C ALA A 94 0.30 10.01 14.06
N ILE A 95 -0.36 11.03 13.49
CA ILE A 95 -0.82 10.98 12.09
C ILE A 95 0.38 11.00 11.12
N ILE A 96 1.35 11.89 11.36
CA ILE A 96 2.57 12.00 10.55
C ILE A 96 3.37 10.70 10.60
N GLU A 97 3.50 10.09 11.79
CA GLU A 97 4.15 8.80 11.95
C GLU A 97 3.44 7.71 11.12
N LYS A 98 2.11 7.63 11.20
CA LYS A 98 1.32 6.68 10.38
C LYS A 98 1.55 6.90 8.87
N ILE A 99 1.54 8.15 8.41
CA ILE A 99 1.79 8.51 7.00
C ILE A 99 3.19 8.04 6.59
N ASN A 100 4.20 8.33 7.41
CA ASN A 100 5.59 7.97 7.12
C ASN A 100 5.81 6.45 7.08
N THR A 101 5.24 5.70 8.03
CA THR A 101 5.29 4.23 7.99
C THR A 101 4.66 3.69 6.71
N THR A 102 3.47 4.20 6.36
CA THR A 102 2.79 3.80 5.11
C THR A 102 3.63 4.10 3.87
N ALA A 103 4.33 5.24 3.85
CA ALA A 103 5.21 5.64 2.76
C ALA A 103 6.46 4.75 2.66
N GLN A 104 7.05 4.38 3.81
CA GLN A 104 8.19 3.46 3.86
C GLN A 104 7.82 2.06 3.36
N ASP A 105 6.68 1.54 3.82
CA ASP A 105 6.12 0.27 3.36
C ASP A 105 5.85 0.30 1.85
N ALA A 106 5.23 1.37 1.34
CA ALA A 106 4.98 1.55 -0.09
C ALA A 106 6.28 1.64 -0.89
N ALA A 107 7.30 2.34 -0.40
CA ALA A 107 8.60 2.41 -1.05
C ALA A 107 9.29 1.04 -1.12
N PHE A 108 9.15 0.22 -0.08
CA PHE A 108 9.65 -1.15 -0.07
C PHE A 108 8.94 -2.01 -1.14
N VAL A 109 7.60 -1.93 -1.20
CA VAL A 109 6.79 -2.64 -2.20
C VAL A 109 7.18 -2.21 -3.62
N VAL A 110 7.33 -0.90 -3.87
CA VAL A 110 7.73 -0.36 -5.18
C VAL A 110 9.07 -0.95 -5.61
N ARG A 111 10.08 -0.92 -4.75
CA ARG A 111 11.41 -1.46 -5.07
C ARG A 111 11.35 -2.94 -5.43
N TYR A 112 10.62 -3.73 -4.64
CA TYR A 112 10.46 -5.16 -4.91
C TYR A 112 9.76 -5.42 -6.24
N LEU A 113 8.64 -4.74 -6.50
CA LEU A 113 7.89 -4.90 -7.74
C LEU A 113 8.70 -4.44 -8.95
N GLU A 114 9.44 -3.33 -8.86
CA GLU A 114 10.32 -2.87 -9.93
C GLU A 114 11.44 -3.86 -10.23
N GLU A 115 12.02 -4.50 -9.23
CA GLU A 115 13.02 -5.56 -9.44
C GLU A 115 12.43 -6.78 -10.13
N MET A 116 11.24 -7.22 -9.69
CA MET A 116 10.54 -8.37 -10.26
C MET A 116 10.06 -8.12 -11.69
N LEU A 117 9.66 -6.90 -12.00
CA LEU A 117 9.10 -6.50 -13.30
C LEU A 117 10.16 -6.04 -14.30
N LYS A 118 11.44 -5.99 -13.92
CA LYS A 118 12.52 -5.72 -14.87
C LYS A 118 12.48 -6.79 -15.97
N PRO A 119 12.62 -6.39 -17.25
CA PRO A 119 12.77 -7.37 -18.32
C PRO A 119 13.98 -8.25 -18.01
N ALA A 120 13.80 -9.57 -18.08
CA ALA A 120 14.90 -10.51 -17.98
C ALA A 120 15.95 -10.14 -19.05
N LYS A 121 17.18 -9.92 -18.62
CA LYS A 121 18.31 -9.67 -19.52
C LYS A 121 18.63 -10.89 -20.37
#